data_AF-A0A1F3XQL1-F1
#
_entry.id   AF-A0A1F3XQL1-F1
#
_cell.length_a   1.000
_cell.length_b   1.000
_cell.length_c   1.000
_cell.angle_alpha   90.00
_cell.angle_beta   90.00
_cell.angle_gamma   90.00
#
_symmetry.space_group_name_H-M   'P 1'
#
loop_
_entity.id
_entity.type
_entity.pdbx_description
1 polymer ?
#
loop_
_entity_poly.entity_id
_entity_poly.type
_entity_poly.pdbx_seq_one_letter_code
_entity_poly.pdbx_strand_id
1 'polypeptide(L)'
;MVRSFVALVFYLLFAYRLFALDVGDGSLGACTEASFTNNNSGPYNCASLTIGAAFIFIGDAGTTSPVVIKVTGNVVINNTLSVNGANGGAGNNDDGVADQVIGGIPGRGGFAGGSTGVDSTTPGQNGSDGGYGGAGFGGTRGIEGGLGWASGGGGGGGCFGGAAVAGNNGVTSGDIGTDIGLGGAAGLSTYAPESNFKTLLVGGSGGGAGGPSADSSDFYDMAGSGGGAGGAIHIMAGGDISVNSSIRANGGSGGNGFEYSGGGGGGAGGAIFLEALGDVIINGSITAIGGVGGSGAPSVGTIASDGGDGSVGRIRIDDQDGNWSGAGTVNPAAYEAIVDSDSVTQIDSGISCGSIALIDKKQNTIFTLLLGVISVSFIMGFLKKLKGKPQTN
;
A
#
# COMPACT_ATOMS: atom_id res chain seq x y z
N MET A 1 -37.53 -24.26 27.63
CA MET A 1 -36.24 -24.93 27.34
C MET A 1 -35.87 -24.79 25.87
N VAL A 2 -36.70 -25.24 24.92
CA VAL A 2 -36.41 -25.17 23.46
C VAL A 2 -36.08 -23.76 22.94
N ARG A 3 -36.85 -22.72 23.30
CA ARG A 3 -36.62 -21.35 22.79
C ARG A 3 -35.29 -20.71 23.21
N SER A 4 -34.73 -21.09 24.36
CA SER A 4 -33.47 -20.53 24.85
C SER A 4 -32.23 -21.26 24.33
N PHE A 5 -32.34 -22.57 24.08
CA PHE A 5 -31.29 -23.32 23.41
C PHE A 5 -31.10 -22.84 21.97
N VAL A 6 -32.20 -22.58 21.25
CA VAL A 6 -32.17 -22.00 19.90
C VAL A 6 -31.47 -20.64 19.90
N ALA A 7 -31.73 -19.77 20.88
CA ALA A 7 -31.08 -18.46 20.97
C ALA A 7 -29.56 -18.55 21.25
N LEU A 8 -29.12 -19.48 22.12
CA LEU A 8 -27.70 -19.71 22.40
C LEU A 8 -26.96 -20.25 21.17
N VAL A 9 -27.54 -21.23 20.47
CA VAL A 9 -26.97 -21.76 19.22
C VAL A 9 -26.92 -20.67 18.16
N PHE A 10 -27.94 -19.82 18.05
CA PHE A 10 -27.91 -18.68 17.12
C PHE A 10 -26.82 -17.66 17.49
N TYR A 11 -26.60 -17.41 18.78
CA TYR A 11 -25.56 -16.48 19.25
C TYR A 11 -24.14 -17.04 19.03
N LEU A 12 -23.93 -18.35 19.24
CA LEU A 12 -22.68 -19.04 18.92
C LEU A 12 -22.42 -19.05 17.40
N LEU A 13 -23.47 -19.31 16.61
CA LEU A 13 -23.40 -19.24 15.14
C LEU A 13 -23.22 -17.81 14.61
N PHE A 14 -23.56 -16.78 15.39
CA PHE A 14 -23.31 -15.39 15.02
C PHE A 14 -21.92 -14.94 15.48
N ALA A 15 -21.46 -15.41 16.63
CA ALA A 15 -20.14 -15.10 17.17
C ALA A 15 -18.99 -15.73 16.37
N TYR A 16 -19.18 -16.93 15.76
CA TYR A 16 -18.13 -17.53 14.92
C TYR A 16 -17.80 -16.69 13.68
N ARG A 17 -18.79 -15.94 13.16
CA ARG A 17 -18.61 -15.08 11.98
C ARG A 17 -17.74 -13.86 12.27
N LEU A 18 -17.49 -13.52 13.55
CA LEU A 18 -16.79 -12.28 13.93
C LEU A 18 -15.25 -12.40 13.88
N PHE A 19 -14.71 -13.60 13.76
CA PHE A 19 -13.25 -13.84 13.69
C PHE A 19 -12.80 -14.51 12.39
N ALA A 20 -13.72 -14.75 11.47
CA ALA A 20 -13.38 -15.33 10.17
C ALA A 20 -12.81 -14.25 9.24
N LEU A 21 -11.83 -14.63 8.42
CA LEU A 21 -11.39 -13.84 7.27
C LEU A 21 -12.60 -13.33 6.48
N ASP A 22 -12.66 -12.02 6.24
CA ASP A 22 -13.74 -11.41 5.47
C ASP A 22 -13.51 -11.61 3.96
N VAL A 23 -13.87 -12.81 3.50
CA VAL A 23 -13.81 -13.21 2.09
C VAL A 23 -14.96 -12.64 1.24
N GLY A 24 -15.77 -11.74 1.82
CA GLY A 24 -16.91 -11.12 1.15
C GLY A 24 -18.12 -12.04 0.98
N ASP A 25 -19.07 -11.60 0.16
CA ASP A 25 -20.35 -12.29 -0.06
C ASP A 25 -20.51 -12.87 -1.48
N GLY A 26 -19.55 -12.62 -2.37
CA GLY A 26 -19.59 -13.05 -3.76
C GLY A 26 -20.64 -12.36 -4.64
N SER A 27 -21.15 -11.19 -4.23
CA SER A 27 -22.21 -10.44 -4.93
C SER A 27 -21.90 -10.06 -6.39
N LEU A 28 -20.62 -10.01 -6.79
CA LEU A 28 -20.19 -9.76 -8.17
C LEU A 28 -20.08 -11.04 -9.01
N GLY A 29 -20.32 -12.22 -8.44
CA GLY A 29 -20.15 -13.50 -9.14
C GLY A 29 -18.69 -13.76 -9.53
N ALA A 30 -18.46 -14.42 -10.66
CA ALA A 30 -17.11 -14.65 -11.17
C ALA A 30 -16.50 -13.34 -11.69
N CYS A 31 -15.48 -12.84 -11.01
CA CYS A 31 -14.78 -11.63 -11.39
C CYS A 31 -13.69 -11.89 -12.42
N THR A 32 -13.58 -10.96 -13.35
CA THR A 32 -12.51 -10.84 -14.34
C THR A 32 -12.02 -9.39 -14.38
N GLU A 33 -11.08 -9.08 -15.26
CA GLU A 33 -10.62 -7.71 -15.51
C GLU A 33 -11.79 -6.77 -15.89
N ALA A 34 -12.76 -7.27 -16.66
CA ALA A 34 -13.98 -6.54 -17.00
C ALA A 34 -14.86 -6.17 -15.77
N SER A 35 -14.71 -6.87 -14.64
CA SER A 35 -15.43 -6.56 -13.41
C SER A 35 -14.89 -5.31 -12.72
N PHE A 36 -13.62 -4.95 -12.97
CA PHE A 36 -12.97 -3.83 -12.31
C PHE A 36 -13.23 -2.48 -13.00
N THR A 37 -13.44 -2.46 -14.32
CA THR A 37 -13.68 -1.21 -15.07
C THR A 37 -14.96 -0.48 -14.68
N ASN A 38 -15.91 -1.17 -14.05
CA ASN A 38 -17.25 -0.65 -13.75
C ASN A 38 -17.40 -0.14 -12.31
N ASN A 39 -16.44 -0.39 -11.40
CA ASN A 39 -16.59 -0.16 -9.96
C ASN A 39 -15.28 0.37 -9.32
N ASN A 40 -14.79 1.50 -9.81
CA ASN A 40 -13.56 2.15 -9.35
C ASN A 40 -13.62 2.74 -7.91
N SER A 41 -14.46 2.27 -6.99
CA SER A 41 -14.63 2.95 -5.69
C SER A 41 -14.91 2.07 -4.47
N GLY A 42 -14.78 0.74 -4.53
CA GLY A 42 -15.05 -0.09 -3.36
C GLY A 42 -14.32 -1.44 -3.33
N PRO A 43 -14.52 -2.21 -2.24
CA PRO A 43 -14.08 -3.59 -2.20
C PRO A 43 -14.84 -4.41 -3.26
N TYR A 44 -14.12 -5.22 -4.02
CA TYR A 44 -14.71 -6.14 -5.01
C TYR A 44 -15.09 -7.44 -4.32
N ASN A 45 -16.37 -7.77 -4.23
CA ASN A 45 -16.86 -9.01 -3.59
C ASN A 45 -17.17 -10.07 -4.64
N CYS A 46 -16.20 -10.94 -4.91
CA CYS A 46 -16.23 -11.93 -5.98
C CYS A 46 -16.52 -13.33 -5.44
N ALA A 47 -17.22 -14.15 -6.22
CA ALA A 47 -17.36 -15.58 -5.94
C ALA A 47 -16.05 -16.33 -6.28
N SER A 48 -15.41 -15.94 -7.39
CA SER A 48 -14.10 -16.40 -7.84
C SER A 48 -13.40 -15.26 -8.58
N LEU A 49 -12.07 -15.29 -8.70
CA LEU A 49 -11.32 -14.28 -9.47
C LEU A 49 -10.41 -14.96 -10.51
N THR A 50 -10.48 -14.51 -11.76
CA THR A 50 -9.52 -14.91 -12.80
C THR A 50 -9.05 -13.69 -13.60
N ILE A 51 -7.73 -13.45 -13.60
CA ILE A 51 -7.09 -12.41 -14.42
C ILE A 51 -6.48 -13.05 -15.66
N GLY A 52 -7.18 -12.98 -16.79
CA GLY A 52 -6.74 -13.54 -18.08
C GLY A 52 -5.94 -12.56 -18.93
N ALA A 53 -6.25 -11.27 -18.84
CA ALA A 53 -5.54 -10.19 -19.52
C ALA A 53 -4.85 -9.24 -18.53
N ALA A 54 -3.84 -8.50 -18.99
CA ALA A 54 -3.15 -7.52 -18.16
C ALA A 54 -4.12 -6.40 -17.72
N PHE A 55 -4.08 -6.05 -16.44
CA PHE A 55 -4.96 -5.04 -15.85
C PHE A 55 -4.19 -4.11 -14.90
N ILE A 56 -4.45 -2.80 -14.99
CA ILE A 56 -3.79 -1.78 -14.18
C ILE A 56 -4.84 -0.93 -13.47
N PHE A 57 -4.77 -0.87 -12.15
CA PHE A 57 -5.51 0.06 -11.32
C PHE A 57 -4.73 1.37 -11.21
N ILE A 58 -5.14 2.35 -12.02
CA ILE A 58 -4.58 3.70 -12.00
C ILE A 58 -5.18 4.46 -10.81
N GLY A 59 -4.36 5.17 -10.05
CA GLY A 59 -4.82 6.12 -9.05
C GLY A 59 -5.12 7.48 -9.67
N ASP A 60 -6.03 8.24 -9.09
CA ASP A 60 -6.13 9.67 -9.37
C ASP A 60 -5.34 10.42 -8.30
N ALA A 61 -4.91 11.66 -8.59
CA ALA A 61 -4.12 12.50 -7.67
C ALA A 61 -4.79 12.78 -6.30
N GLY A 62 -6.04 12.33 -6.08
CA GLY A 62 -6.73 12.36 -4.78
C GLY A 62 -7.29 11.02 -4.31
N THR A 63 -7.15 9.93 -5.07
CA THR A 63 -7.71 8.62 -4.72
C THR A 63 -6.67 7.77 -3.99
N THR A 64 -6.66 7.91 -2.67
CA THR A 64 -5.73 7.21 -1.77
C THR A 64 -6.27 5.88 -1.25
N SER A 65 -7.47 5.48 -1.67
CA SER A 65 -8.07 4.22 -1.22
C SER A 65 -7.40 3.01 -1.91
N PRO A 66 -6.97 1.99 -1.14
CA PRO A 66 -6.37 0.80 -1.71
C PRO A 66 -7.36 -0.03 -2.53
N VAL A 67 -6.83 -0.91 -3.36
CA VAL A 67 -7.60 -1.97 -4.03
C VAL A 67 -7.84 -3.09 -3.02
N VAL A 68 -9.11 -3.41 -2.76
CA VAL A 68 -9.50 -4.51 -1.89
C VAL A 68 -10.35 -5.49 -2.68
N ILE A 69 -9.90 -6.74 -2.80
CA ILE A 69 -10.61 -7.80 -3.51
C ILE A 69 -10.88 -8.93 -2.53
N LYS A 70 -12.16 -9.23 -2.32
CA LYS A 70 -12.67 -10.27 -1.45
C LYS A 70 -13.24 -11.39 -2.31
N VAL A 71 -12.77 -12.61 -2.13
CA VAL A 71 -13.12 -13.73 -3.00
C VAL A 71 -13.55 -14.92 -2.15
N THR A 72 -14.80 -15.38 -2.30
CA THR A 72 -15.28 -16.51 -1.49
C THR A 72 -14.67 -17.85 -1.89
N GLY A 73 -14.14 -17.95 -3.12
CA GLY A 73 -13.47 -19.13 -3.67
C GLY A 73 -12.02 -18.83 -4.08
N ASN A 74 -11.59 -19.43 -5.19
CA ASN A 74 -10.20 -19.36 -5.65
C ASN A 74 -9.88 -18.07 -6.42
N VAL A 75 -8.60 -17.70 -6.36
CA VAL A 75 -7.99 -16.62 -7.13
C VAL A 75 -6.96 -17.19 -8.09
N VAL A 76 -7.05 -16.84 -9.37
CA VAL A 76 -6.08 -17.23 -10.39
C VAL A 76 -5.60 -16.01 -11.18
N ILE A 77 -4.30 -15.70 -11.10
CA ILE A 77 -3.68 -14.55 -11.76
C ILE A 77 -2.75 -15.07 -12.87
N ASN A 78 -3.28 -15.20 -14.08
CA ASN A 78 -2.56 -15.70 -15.25
C ASN A 78 -1.89 -14.59 -16.08
N ASN A 79 -2.15 -13.33 -15.76
CA ASN A 79 -1.55 -12.18 -16.42
C ASN A 79 -1.16 -11.09 -15.40
N THR A 80 -0.62 -9.96 -15.84
CA THR A 80 -0.21 -8.88 -14.94
C THR A 80 -1.41 -8.20 -14.30
N LEU A 81 -1.45 -8.18 -12.96
CA LEU A 81 -2.32 -7.34 -12.15
C LEU A 81 -1.45 -6.25 -11.51
N SER A 82 -1.74 -4.97 -11.76
CA SER A 82 -0.85 -3.88 -11.34
C SER A 82 -1.58 -2.73 -10.65
N VAL A 83 -0.91 -2.18 -9.64
CA VAL A 83 -1.16 -0.89 -9.00
C VAL A 83 0.13 -0.05 -9.08
N ASN A 84 0.87 -0.10 -10.18
CA ASN A 84 2.13 0.66 -10.31
C ASN A 84 1.88 2.17 -10.34
N GLY A 85 2.84 2.93 -9.83
CA GLY A 85 2.97 4.35 -10.12
C GLY A 85 3.46 4.60 -11.55
N ALA A 86 3.01 5.70 -12.15
CA ALA A 86 3.50 6.17 -13.43
C ALA A 86 4.82 6.93 -13.27
N ASN A 87 5.63 6.93 -14.33
CA ASN A 87 6.86 7.71 -14.37
C ASN A 87 6.55 9.22 -14.37
N GLY A 88 7.48 10.02 -13.85
CA GLY A 88 7.47 11.47 -14.04
C GLY A 88 7.72 11.83 -15.50
N GLY A 89 7.16 12.97 -15.94
CA GLY A 89 7.52 13.61 -17.20
C GLY A 89 8.97 14.10 -17.19
N ALA A 90 9.64 13.96 -18.33
CA ALA A 90 10.95 14.53 -18.58
C ALA A 90 10.87 16.05 -18.72
N GLY A 91 11.93 16.75 -18.32
CA GLY A 91 12.10 18.16 -18.62
C GLY A 91 12.10 18.43 -20.11
N ASN A 92 11.68 19.62 -20.49
CA ASN A 92 11.65 20.13 -21.86
C ASN A 92 12.25 21.54 -21.90
N ASN A 93 12.60 21.98 -23.11
CA ASN A 93 12.74 23.40 -23.38
C ASN A 93 11.40 23.92 -23.85
N ASP A 94 10.84 24.85 -23.08
CA ASP A 94 9.56 25.46 -23.37
C ASP A 94 9.72 26.57 -24.43
N ASP A 95 8.73 26.75 -25.30
CA ASP A 95 8.77 27.71 -26.41
C ASP A 95 8.47 29.16 -25.98
N GLY A 96 8.60 29.44 -24.69
CA GLY A 96 8.25 30.71 -24.07
C GLY A 96 7.03 30.66 -23.13
N VAL A 97 6.39 29.50 -22.95
CA VAL A 97 5.07 29.39 -22.30
C VAL A 97 5.08 28.42 -21.10
N ALA A 98 5.71 28.82 -19.99
CA ALA A 98 5.58 28.25 -18.63
C ALA A 98 4.74 26.95 -18.48
N ASP A 99 5.22 25.82 -18.99
CA ASP A 99 4.54 24.53 -18.96
C ASP A 99 5.06 23.68 -17.80
N GLN A 100 4.19 23.46 -16.83
CA GLN A 100 4.50 22.57 -15.71
C GLN A 100 4.59 21.12 -16.21
N VAL A 101 5.75 20.49 -16.01
CA VAL A 101 5.91 19.04 -16.19
C VAL A 101 5.30 18.34 -14.98
N ILE A 102 4.18 17.67 -15.23
CA ILE A 102 3.38 17.00 -14.19
C ILE A 102 4.11 15.76 -13.68
N GLY A 103 4.17 15.64 -12.34
CA GLY A 103 4.69 14.46 -11.67
C GLY A 103 3.91 13.19 -11.98
N GLY A 104 4.55 12.04 -11.76
CA GLY A 104 3.96 10.74 -12.04
C GLY A 104 2.67 10.50 -11.25
N ILE A 105 1.63 10.06 -11.96
CA ILE A 105 0.34 9.66 -11.38
C ILE A 105 0.56 8.44 -10.47
N PRO A 106 -0.02 8.40 -9.26
CA PRO A 106 0.15 7.26 -8.37
C PRO A 106 -0.58 6.02 -8.87
N GLY A 107 -0.08 4.85 -8.46
CA GLY A 107 -0.88 3.65 -8.43
C GLY A 107 -2.02 3.79 -7.41
N ARG A 108 -3.14 3.10 -7.61
CA ARG A 108 -4.29 3.23 -6.71
C ARG A 108 -3.93 2.93 -5.25
N GLY A 109 -4.18 3.88 -4.37
CA GLY A 109 -3.80 3.79 -2.95
C GLY A 109 -2.44 4.39 -2.60
N GLY A 110 -1.63 4.80 -3.59
CA GLY A 110 -0.36 5.49 -3.42
C GLY A 110 -0.48 7.01 -3.60
N PHE A 111 0.67 7.69 -3.64
CA PHE A 111 0.74 9.15 -3.73
C PHE A 111 1.54 9.68 -4.93
N ALA A 112 1.12 10.82 -5.45
CA ALA A 112 1.66 11.42 -6.68
C ALA A 112 3.10 11.92 -6.50
N GLY A 113 3.86 11.89 -7.60
CA GLY A 113 5.17 12.54 -7.68
C GLY A 113 5.05 14.07 -7.73
N GLY A 114 6.13 14.76 -7.37
CA GLY A 114 6.22 16.22 -7.43
C GLY A 114 6.32 16.71 -8.87
N SER A 115 5.58 17.75 -9.20
CA SER A 115 5.69 18.43 -10.50
C SER A 115 6.85 19.43 -10.49
N THR A 116 7.29 19.86 -11.68
CA THR A 116 8.22 20.99 -11.76
C THR A 116 7.56 22.30 -11.32
N GLY A 117 8.37 23.34 -11.12
CA GLY A 117 7.88 24.70 -11.09
C GLY A 117 7.23 25.10 -12.42
N VAL A 118 6.41 26.15 -12.41
CA VAL A 118 5.85 26.73 -13.66
C VAL A 118 6.87 27.56 -14.42
N ASP A 119 8.01 27.89 -13.80
CA ASP A 119 9.10 28.64 -14.42
C ASP A 119 10.46 28.15 -13.90
N SER A 120 11.55 28.59 -14.55
CA SER A 120 12.91 28.26 -14.13
C SER A 120 13.32 28.90 -12.79
N THR A 121 12.48 29.75 -12.18
CA THR A 121 12.77 30.39 -10.90
C THR A 121 12.26 29.60 -9.70
N THR A 122 11.31 28.71 -9.95
CA THR A 122 10.60 27.96 -8.92
C THR A 122 11.28 26.62 -8.67
N PRO A 123 11.66 26.30 -7.41
CA PRO A 123 12.19 24.98 -7.06
C PRO A 123 11.26 23.84 -7.48
N GLY A 124 11.82 22.64 -7.61
CA GLY A 124 11.02 21.43 -7.82
C GLY A 124 10.01 21.27 -6.69
N GLN A 125 8.80 20.80 -7.00
CA GLN A 125 7.81 20.51 -5.97
C GLN A 125 8.13 19.17 -5.30
N ASN A 126 7.75 19.06 -4.04
CA ASN A 126 7.81 17.79 -3.31
C ASN A 126 6.79 16.80 -3.88
N GLY A 127 7.07 15.51 -3.73
CA GLY A 127 6.05 14.47 -3.88
C GLY A 127 4.96 14.58 -2.82
N SER A 128 3.92 13.78 -2.98
CA SER A 128 2.87 13.60 -1.97
C SER A 128 3.12 12.35 -1.14
N ASP A 129 2.62 12.34 0.09
CA ASP A 129 2.72 11.22 1.03
C ASP A 129 1.51 11.08 1.97
N GLY A 130 0.42 11.81 1.71
CA GLY A 130 -0.77 11.80 2.56
C GLY A 130 -0.56 12.29 3.99
N GLY A 131 0.55 12.99 4.28
CA GLY A 131 0.90 13.46 5.62
C GLY A 131 1.72 12.46 6.45
N TYR A 132 2.28 11.41 5.82
CA TYR A 132 3.06 10.38 6.50
C TYR A 132 4.58 10.67 6.59
N GLY A 133 5.04 11.79 6.05
CA GLY A 133 6.45 12.24 6.05
C GLY A 133 7.38 11.45 5.11
N GLY A 134 6.81 10.72 4.15
CA GLY A 134 7.53 9.89 3.18
C GLY A 134 7.79 10.57 1.84
N ALA A 135 7.31 11.80 1.62
CA ALA A 135 7.47 12.49 0.35
C ALA A 135 8.94 12.76 0.00
N GLY A 136 9.32 12.51 -1.25
CA GLY A 136 10.59 13.00 -1.78
C GLY A 136 10.56 14.53 -1.91
N PHE A 137 11.59 15.21 -1.41
CA PHE A 137 11.66 16.67 -1.50
C PHE A 137 12.15 17.10 -2.89
N GLY A 138 11.63 18.23 -3.37
CA GLY A 138 12.09 18.81 -4.62
C GLY A 138 13.52 19.36 -4.53
N GLY A 139 14.25 19.32 -5.64
CA GLY A 139 15.56 19.95 -5.77
C GLY A 139 15.46 21.47 -5.84
N THR A 140 16.47 22.18 -5.35
CA THR A 140 16.51 23.65 -5.43
C THR A 140 17.10 24.10 -6.76
N ARG A 141 16.70 25.31 -7.17
CA ARG A 141 17.31 25.99 -8.33
C ARG A 141 18.79 26.28 -8.07
N GLY A 142 19.59 26.28 -9.13
CA GLY A 142 20.90 26.93 -9.12
C GLY A 142 20.80 28.45 -8.93
N ILE A 143 21.91 29.11 -8.61
CA ILE A 143 21.99 30.57 -8.57
C ILE A 143 23.21 31.00 -9.37
N GLU A 144 22.99 31.88 -10.34
CA GLU A 144 24.07 32.40 -11.19
C GLU A 144 25.13 33.13 -10.36
N GLY A 145 26.36 32.62 -10.44
CA GLY A 145 27.55 33.21 -9.86
C GLY A 145 28.47 33.80 -10.94
N GLY A 146 27.99 34.73 -11.77
CA GLY A 146 28.82 35.41 -12.77
C GLY A 146 28.68 34.87 -14.20
N LEU A 147 29.78 34.42 -14.82
CA LEU A 147 29.85 34.09 -16.27
C LEU A 147 29.44 32.64 -16.63
N GLY A 148 28.83 31.89 -15.72
CA GLY A 148 28.57 30.45 -15.89
C GLY A 148 27.14 30.06 -15.59
N TRP A 149 26.72 28.94 -16.19
CA TRP A 149 25.43 28.30 -15.96
C TRP A 149 25.42 27.56 -14.63
N ALA A 150 24.41 27.82 -13.80
CA ALA A 150 24.24 27.09 -12.54
C ALA A 150 23.24 25.96 -12.73
N SER A 151 23.64 24.74 -12.42
CA SER A 151 22.76 23.58 -12.47
C SER A 151 21.79 23.51 -11.29
N GLY A 152 20.59 23.00 -11.55
CA GLY A 152 19.63 22.66 -10.52
C GLY A 152 19.98 21.35 -9.81
N GLY A 153 19.51 21.18 -8.58
CA GLY A 153 19.70 19.94 -7.81
C GLY A 153 18.71 18.84 -8.21
N GLY A 154 19.09 17.56 -8.12
CA GLY A 154 18.16 16.45 -8.37
C GLY A 154 17.05 16.36 -7.31
N GLY A 155 15.90 15.79 -7.65
CA GLY A 155 14.80 15.54 -6.70
C GLY A 155 15.07 14.34 -5.80
N GLY A 156 14.59 14.38 -4.55
CA GLY A 156 14.71 13.26 -3.61
C GLY A 156 13.72 12.13 -3.90
N GLY A 157 14.11 10.90 -3.61
CA GLY A 157 13.26 9.71 -3.77
C GLY A 157 12.15 9.63 -2.72
N GLY A 158 11.01 9.05 -3.10
CA GLY A 158 9.92 8.75 -2.18
C GLY A 158 10.29 7.62 -1.21
N CYS A 159 9.73 7.67 0.00
CA CYS A 159 9.90 6.65 1.03
C CYS A 159 8.59 5.96 1.39
N PHE A 160 8.66 4.66 1.62
CA PHE A 160 7.59 3.79 2.08
C PHE A 160 8.14 2.55 2.77
N GLY A 161 7.34 1.99 3.67
CA GLY A 161 7.65 0.77 4.40
C GLY A 161 8.71 0.92 5.48
N GLY A 162 8.93 -0.11 6.30
CA GLY A 162 9.82 -0.07 7.47
C GLY A 162 11.30 0.18 7.12
N ALA A 163 12.14 0.39 8.15
CA ALA A 163 13.54 0.88 8.14
C ALA A 163 14.57 0.22 7.18
N ALA A 164 14.17 -0.73 6.33
CA ALA A 164 15.08 -1.53 5.51
C ALA A 164 15.67 -0.78 4.31
N VAL A 165 14.98 0.20 3.70
CA VAL A 165 15.55 1.03 2.62
C VAL A 165 14.84 2.39 2.62
N ALA A 166 15.46 3.46 3.11
CA ALA A 166 14.98 4.81 2.79
C ALA A 166 15.29 5.10 1.30
N GLY A 167 14.48 5.94 0.65
CA GLY A 167 14.83 6.48 -0.66
C GLY A 167 16.15 7.26 -0.60
N ASN A 168 16.70 7.58 -1.77
CA ASN A 168 17.96 8.30 -1.88
C ASN A 168 17.71 9.81 -2.00
N ASN A 169 18.65 10.61 -1.52
CA ASN A 169 18.66 12.04 -1.82
C ASN A 169 19.00 12.26 -3.30
N GLY A 170 18.55 13.36 -3.87
CA GLY A 170 19.03 13.84 -5.15
C GLY A 170 20.51 14.26 -5.07
N VAL A 171 21.22 14.15 -6.18
CA VAL A 171 22.62 14.54 -6.31
C VAL A 171 22.72 16.06 -6.50
N THR A 172 23.70 16.67 -5.84
CA THR A 172 24.12 18.05 -6.08
C THR A 172 25.37 18.02 -6.93
N SER A 173 25.31 18.52 -8.16
CA SER A 173 26.50 18.68 -9.01
C SER A 173 26.40 19.94 -9.86
N GLY A 174 27.53 20.55 -10.19
CA GLY A 174 27.57 21.76 -11.01
C GLY A 174 28.98 22.23 -11.34
N ASP A 175 29.03 23.29 -12.13
CA ASP A 175 30.23 23.76 -12.82
C ASP A 175 31.08 24.69 -11.94
N ILE A 176 32.35 24.88 -12.33
CA ILE A 176 33.31 25.68 -11.54
C ILE A 176 32.91 27.16 -11.59
N GLY A 177 32.40 27.67 -10.46
CA GLY A 177 32.24 29.12 -10.23
C GLY A 177 30.83 29.62 -9.92
N THR A 178 29.84 28.75 -9.79
CA THR A 178 28.44 29.13 -9.50
C THR A 178 27.89 28.47 -8.22
N ASP A 179 26.80 29.02 -7.68
CA ASP A 179 26.08 28.41 -6.56
C ASP A 179 25.13 27.32 -7.10
N ILE A 180 25.45 26.07 -6.79
CA ILE A 180 24.75 24.88 -7.31
C ILE A 180 23.45 24.65 -6.53
N GLY A 181 22.38 24.27 -7.24
CA GLY A 181 21.14 23.85 -6.62
C GLY A 181 21.33 22.59 -5.76
N LEU A 182 20.84 22.63 -4.52
CA LEU A 182 20.90 21.49 -3.61
C LEU A 182 19.92 20.40 -4.06
N GLY A 183 20.39 19.16 -4.02
CA GLY A 183 19.55 17.99 -4.22
C GLY A 183 18.48 17.88 -3.12
N GLY A 184 17.27 17.50 -3.51
CA GLY A 184 16.17 17.24 -2.60
C GLY A 184 16.48 16.05 -1.69
N ALA A 185 16.13 16.17 -0.40
CA ALA A 185 16.23 15.05 0.52
C ALA A 185 15.20 13.95 0.19
N ALA A 186 15.51 12.71 0.49
CA ALA A 186 14.52 11.64 0.55
C ALA A 186 13.52 11.88 1.69
N GLY A 187 12.36 11.23 1.61
CA GLY A 187 11.39 11.22 2.71
C GLY A 187 12.00 10.74 4.03
N LEU A 188 11.69 11.41 5.14
CA LEU A 188 12.36 11.20 6.43
C LEU A 188 11.74 10.08 7.27
N SER A 189 10.48 9.72 7.03
CA SER A 189 9.79 8.68 7.81
C SER A 189 9.34 7.50 6.96
N THR A 190 9.79 6.33 7.39
CA THR A 190 9.16 5.05 7.10
C THR A 190 7.81 4.99 7.81
N TYR A 191 6.71 4.85 7.06
CA TYR A 191 5.36 4.71 7.61
C TYR A 191 4.74 3.37 7.23
N ALA A 192 3.65 3.05 7.92
CA ALA A 192 2.97 1.77 7.86
C ALA A 192 3.93 0.61 8.21
N PRO A 193 4.26 0.39 9.51
CA PRO A 193 5.05 -0.77 9.91
C PRO A 193 4.27 -2.07 9.66
N GLU A 194 4.98 -3.20 9.59
CA GLU A 194 4.37 -4.53 9.44
C GLU A 194 3.30 -4.83 10.49
N SER A 195 3.48 -4.36 11.72
CA SER A 195 2.50 -4.52 12.81
C SER A 195 1.13 -3.91 12.51
N ASN A 196 1.06 -2.96 11.57
CA ASN A 196 -0.17 -2.23 11.23
C ASN A 196 -0.71 -2.60 9.85
N PHE A 197 -0.21 -3.66 9.20
CA PHE A 197 -0.59 -4.00 7.83
C PHE A 197 -2.12 -4.17 7.68
N LYS A 198 -2.77 -4.85 8.63
CA LYS A 198 -4.23 -5.09 8.59
C LYS A 198 -5.06 -3.83 8.89
N THR A 199 -4.51 -2.84 9.59
CA THR A 199 -5.23 -1.62 9.99
C THR A 199 -4.93 -0.42 9.12
N LEU A 200 -3.80 -0.41 8.41
CA LEU A 200 -3.36 0.65 7.52
C LEU A 200 -2.79 0.06 6.22
N LEU A 201 -3.68 -0.18 5.28
CA LEU A 201 -3.33 -0.54 3.90
C LEU A 201 -3.25 0.73 3.05
N VAL A 202 -2.03 1.17 2.77
CA VAL A 202 -1.71 2.37 2.00
C VAL A 202 -0.52 2.09 1.10
N GLY A 203 -0.45 2.75 -0.05
CA GLY A 203 0.68 2.67 -0.98
C GLY A 203 1.85 3.57 -0.57
N GLY A 204 2.84 3.64 -1.44
CA GLY A 204 4.05 4.42 -1.21
C GLY A 204 3.90 5.92 -1.45
N SER A 205 4.97 6.66 -1.18
CA SER A 205 5.09 8.10 -1.44
C SER A 205 5.70 8.42 -2.79
N GLY A 206 5.34 9.58 -3.37
CA GLY A 206 5.92 10.05 -4.62
C GLY A 206 7.31 10.66 -4.42
N GLY A 207 8.13 10.63 -5.48
CA GLY A 207 9.41 11.33 -5.53
C GLY A 207 9.26 12.83 -5.75
N GLY A 208 10.25 13.63 -5.37
CA GLY A 208 10.29 15.07 -5.61
C GLY A 208 10.77 15.41 -7.03
N ALA A 209 10.38 16.56 -7.57
CA ALA A 209 10.92 17.04 -8.85
C ALA A 209 12.37 17.54 -8.70
N GLY A 210 13.13 17.55 -9.78
CA GLY A 210 14.41 18.25 -9.84
C GLY A 210 14.25 19.78 -9.76
N GLY A 211 15.34 20.46 -9.44
CA GLY A 211 15.45 21.90 -9.50
C GLY A 211 15.81 22.38 -10.91
N PRO A 212 15.29 23.54 -11.35
CA PRO A 212 15.67 24.12 -12.63
C PRO A 212 17.09 24.70 -12.59
N SER A 213 17.68 24.87 -13.77
CA SER A 213 18.91 25.63 -13.94
C SER A 213 18.69 27.12 -13.59
N ALA A 214 19.79 27.86 -13.44
CA ALA A 214 19.75 29.31 -13.58
C ALA A 214 20.55 29.70 -14.81
N ASP A 215 19.84 29.86 -15.93
CA ASP A 215 20.32 30.55 -17.12
C ASP A 215 19.59 31.90 -17.25
N SER A 216 20.34 32.99 -17.33
CA SER A 216 19.85 34.36 -17.54
C SER A 216 19.40 34.62 -18.99
N SER A 217 19.78 33.74 -19.92
CA SER A 217 19.47 33.83 -21.34
C SER A 217 18.31 32.94 -21.77
N ASP A 218 18.00 31.87 -21.02
CA ASP A 218 16.85 31.00 -21.28
C ASP A 218 16.04 30.73 -20.00
N PHE A 219 14.82 31.26 -19.94
CA PHE A 219 13.96 31.18 -18.74
C PHE A 219 13.19 29.85 -18.63
N TYR A 220 13.52 28.87 -19.47
CA TYR A 220 12.61 27.78 -19.81
C TYR A 220 13.20 26.37 -19.67
N ASP A 221 14.38 26.23 -19.06
CA ASP A 221 14.94 24.93 -18.70
C ASP A 221 14.09 24.25 -17.61
N MET A 222 13.35 23.22 -18.00
CA MET A 222 12.56 22.43 -17.06
C MET A 222 13.34 21.24 -16.50
N ALA A 223 13.20 21.02 -15.21
CA ALA A 223 13.72 19.84 -14.53
C ALA A 223 12.89 18.59 -14.81
N GLY A 224 13.40 17.44 -14.41
CA GLY A 224 12.61 16.21 -14.39
C GLY A 224 11.59 16.23 -13.27
N SER A 225 10.35 15.82 -13.54
CA SER A 225 9.33 15.67 -12.48
C SER A 225 9.49 14.34 -11.72
N GLY A 226 8.97 14.26 -10.50
CA GLY A 226 9.08 13.08 -9.66
C GLY A 226 8.20 11.91 -10.10
N GLY A 227 8.63 10.68 -9.84
CA GLY A 227 7.86 9.47 -10.13
C GLY A 227 6.69 9.26 -9.15
N GLY A 228 5.57 8.75 -9.65
CA GLY A 228 4.40 8.39 -8.84
C GLY A 228 4.66 7.12 -8.03
N ALA A 229 4.05 7.01 -6.85
CA ALA A 229 4.27 5.84 -6.01
C ALA A 229 3.48 4.60 -6.45
N GLY A 230 3.98 3.43 -6.06
CA GLY A 230 3.21 2.19 -6.11
C GLY A 230 1.99 2.27 -5.18
N GLY A 231 0.87 1.74 -5.66
CA GLY A 231 -0.39 1.68 -4.93
C GLY A 231 -0.45 0.55 -3.91
N ALA A 232 -1.64 0.29 -3.39
CA ALA A 232 -1.86 -0.79 -2.43
C ALA A 232 -2.98 -1.72 -2.88
N ILE A 233 -2.72 -3.02 -2.78
CA ILE A 233 -3.68 -4.08 -3.12
C ILE A 233 -3.74 -5.14 -2.01
N HIS A 234 -4.96 -5.53 -1.66
CA HIS A 234 -5.24 -6.63 -0.75
C HIS A 234 -6.23 -7.60 -1.40
N ILE A 235 -5.82 -8.87 -1.49
CA ILE A 235 -6.62 -9.96 -2.04
C ILE A 235 -6.88 -10.97 -0.92
N MET A 236 -8.14 -11.14 -0.55
CA MET A 236 -8.60 -12.12 0.44
C MET A 236 -9.33 -13.25 -0.29
N ALA A 237 -8.94 -14.50 -0.07
CA ALA A 237 -9.51 -15.68 -0.71
C ALA A 237 -10.00 -16.71 0.31
N GLY A 238 -11.21 -17.22 0.10
CA GLY A 238 -11.75 -18.36 0.83
C GLY A 238 -11.20 -19.71 0.37
N GLY A 239 -10.56 -19.76 -0.79
CA GLY A 239 -9.77 -20.89 -1.28
C GLY A 239 -8.33 -20.48 -1.59
N ASP A 240 -7.75 -21.11 -2.61
CA ASP A 240 -6.33 -20.90 -2.96
C ASP A 240 -6.12 -19.60 -3.75
N ILE A 241 -4.93 -19.02 -3.60
CA ILE A 241 -4.42 -17.94 -4.46
C ILE A 241 -3.28 -18.48 -5.32
N SER A 242 -3.49 -18.54 -6.63
CA SER A 242 -2.45 -18.93 -7.60
C SER A 242 -1.99 -17.74 -8.44
N VAL A 243 -0.72 -17.36 -8.30
CA VAL A 243 -0.06 -16.30 -9.09
C VAL A 243 0.84 -16.93 -10.13
N ASN A 244 0.35 -17.07 -11.36
CA ASN A 244 1.09 -17.67 -12.47
C ASN A 244 1.87 -16.64 -13.31
N SER A 245 1.47 -15.37 -13.27
CA SER A 245 2.16 -14.27 -13.96
C SER A 245 2.69 -13.22 -13.00
N SER A 246 2.02 -12.09 -12.77
CA SER A 246 2.60 -11.08 -11.88
C SER A 246 1.61 -10.19 -11.16
N ILE A 247 1.91 -9.87 -9.91
CA ILE A 247 1.28 -8.76 -9.18
C ILE A 247 2.33 -7.66 -8.97
N ARG A 248 2.02 -6.41 -9.33
CA ARG A 248 2.99 -5.32 -9.27
C ARG A 248 2.44 -4.09 -8.55
N ALA A 249 3.20 -3.57 -7.60
CA ALA A 249 2.97 -2.32 -6.89
C ALA A 249 4.27 -1.49 -6.90
N ASN A 250 4.91 -1.37 -8.05
CA ASN A 250 6.19 -0.67 -8.16
C ASN A 250 5.98 0.84 -8.21
N GLY A 251 6.94 1.59 -7.70
CA GLY A 251 7.05 3.02 -7.94
C GLY A 251 7.41 3.33 -9.40
N GLY A 252 6.98 4.48 -9.87
CA GLY A 252 7.38 5.05 -11.16
C GLY A 252 8.74 5.69 -11.08
N SER A 253 9.47 5.69 -12.21
CA SER A 253 10.77 6.36 -12.30
C SER A 253 10.61 7.87 -12.33
N GLY A 254 11.60 8.61 -11.83
CA GLY A 254 11.67 10.04 -12.03
C GLY A 254 11.89 10.41 -13.50
N GLY A 255 11.43 11.59 -13.90
CA GLY A 255 11.71 12.15 -15.21
C GLY A 255 13.16 12.63 -15.30
N ASN A 256 13.77 12.54 -16.48
CA ASN A 256 15.09 13.10 -16.71
C ASN A 256 15.02 14.64 -16.74
N GLY A 257 16.05 15.30 -16.24
CA GLY A 257 16.24 16.74 -16.40
C GLY A 257 16.61 17.10 -17.83
N PHE A 258 16.41 18.36 -18.19
CA PHE A 258 16.83 18.94 -19.46
C PHE A 258 17.97 19.96 -19.22
N GLU A 259 18.96 19.97 -20.13
CA GLU A 259 20.17 20.83 -20.10
C GLU A 259 20.95 20.87 -18.77
N TYR A 260 20.78 21.91 -17.95
CA TYR A 260 21.48 22.05 -16.67
C TYR A 260 20.56 21.76 -15.48
N SER A 261 19.37 21.22 -15.74
CA SER A 261 18.38 20.95 -14.70
C SER A 261 18.54 19.57 -14.06
N GLY A 262 18.08 19.45 -12.82
CA GLY A 262 18.12 18.19 -12.08
C GLY A 262 17.10 17.16 -12.59
N GLY A 263 17.43 15.88 -12.44
CA GLY A 263 16.48 14.79 -12.64
C GLY A 263 15.48 14.68 -11.47
N GLY A 264 14.28 14.17 -11.74
CA GLY A 264 13.26 13.93 -10.70
C GLY A 264 13.57 12.67 -9.89
N GLY A 265 13.14 12.63 -8.63
CA GLY A 265 13.27 11.46 -7.77
C GLY A 265 12.28 10.35 -8.13
N GLY A 266 12.65 9.09 -7.91
CA GLY A 266 11.79 7.93 -8.10
C GLY A 266 10.71 7.81 -7.03
N GLY A 267 9.54 7.31 -7.40
CA GLY A 267 8.46 7.00 -6.45
C GLY A 267 8.75 5.74 -5.65
N ALA A 268 8.26 5.65 -4.42
CA ALA A 268 8.41 4.44 -3.61
C ALA A 268 7.55 3.29 -4.14
N GLY A 269 7.96 2.05 -3.84
CA GLY A 269 7.11 0.87 -3.98
C GLY A 269 5.86 0.95 -3.09
N GLY A 270 4.88 0.11 -3.40
CA GLY A 270 3.58 0.07 -2.74
C GLY A 270 3.38 -1.12 -1.80
N ALA A 271 2.13 -1.46 -1.50
CA ALA A 271 1.79 -2.57 -0.60
C ALA A 271 1.03 -3.68 -1.34
N ILE A 272 1.45 -4.93 -1.15
CA ILE A 272 0.74 -6.11 -1.64
C ILE A 272 0.43 -7.01 -0.46
N PHE A 273 -0.83 -7.39 -0.29
CA PHE A 273 -1.27 -8.33 0.73
C PHE A 273 -2.10 -9.43 0.12
N LEU A 274 -1.66 -10.66 0.31
CA LEU A 274 -2.42 -11.86 -0.03
C LEU A 274 -2.83 -12.54 1.27
N GLU A 275 -4.10 -12.85 1.42
CA GLU A 275 -4.65 -13.56 2.57
C GLU A 275 -5.54 -14.70 2.07
N ALA A 276 -5.20 -15.97 2.35
CA ALA A 276 -5.93 -17.13 1.85
C ALA A 276 -6.29 -18.12 2.97
N LEU A 277 -7.51 -18.66 2.94
CA LEU A 277 -7.87 -19.81 3.78
C LEU A 277 -7.34 -21.15 3.24
N GLY A 278 -6.94 -21.19 1.97
CA GLY A 278 -6.22 -22.31 1.35
C GLY A 278 -4.73 -21.99 1.17
N ASP A 279 -4.14 -22.49 0.09
CA ASP A 279 -2.72 -22.30 -0.21
C ASP A 279 -2.48 -21.00 -1.00
N VAL A 280 -1.33 -20.34 -0.76
CA VAL A 280 -0.81 -19.32 -1.67
C VAL A 280 0.32 -19.91 -2.51
N ILE A 281 0.12 -19.97 -3.83
CA ILE A 281 1.05 -20.57 -4.80
C ILE A 281 1.56 -19.50 -5.76
N ILE A 282 2.85 -19.17 -5.68
CA ILE A 282 3.51 -18.17 -6.52
C ILE A 282 4.43 -18.88 -7.53
N ASN A 283 3.95 -19.01 -8.76
CA ASN A 283 4.74 -19.50 -9.90
C ASN A 283 5.34 -18.36 -10.73
N GLY A 284 4.77 -17.16 -10.60
CA GLY A 284 5.15 -15.94 -11.29
C GLY A 284 6.00 -14.99 -10.43
N SER A 285 5.77 -13.68 -10.54
CA SER A 285 6.51 -12.66 -9.77
C SER A 285 5.58 -11.72 -8.99
N ILE A 286 5.88 -11.45 -7.72
CA ILE A 286 5.26 -10.37 -6.95
C ILE A 286 6.31 -9.29 -6.70
N THR A 287 6.04 -8.05 -7.16
CA THR A 287 7.01 -6.95 -7.01
C THR A 287 6.39 -5.70 -6.41
N ALA A 288 7.09 -5.10 -5.45
CA ALA A 288 6.78 -3.78 -4.89
C ALA A 288 8.10 -3.00 -4.70
N ILE A 289 8.84 -2.79 -5.79
CA ILE A 289 10.12 -2.06 -5.75
C ILE A 289 9.93 -0.56 -5.97
N GLY A 290 10.90 0.23 -5.51
CA GLY A 290 10.95 1.66 -5.82
C GLY A 290 11.28 1.91 -7.29
N GLY A 291 10.91 3.10 -7.76
CA GLY A 291 11.33 3.62 -9.06
C GLY A 291 12.74 4.21 -9.00
N VAL A 292 13.41 4.20 -10.14
CA VAL A 292 14.76 4.77 -10.28
C VAL A 292 14.63 6.30 -10.42
N GLY A 293 15.59 7.04 -9.85
CA GLY A 293 15.73 8.47 -10.09
C GLY A 293 15.99 8.79 -11.56
N GLY A 294 15.45 9.91 -12.03
CA GLY A 294 15.73 10.41 -13.37
C GLY A 294 17.16 10.96 -13.45
N SER A 295 17.79 10.83 -14.61
CA SER A 295 19.10 11.41 -14.83
C SER A 295 19.00 12.93 -14.91
N GLY A 296 19.91 13.63 -14.24
CA GLY A 296 20.18 15.03 -14.54
C GLY A 296 20.81 15.14 -15.93
N ALA A 297 20.67 16.30 -16.56
CA ALA A 297 21.36 16.52 -17.81
C ALA A 297 22.84 16.90 -17.51
N PRO A 298 23.82 16.28 -18.19
CA PRO A 298 25.23 16.45 -17.85
C PRO A 298 25.74 17.81 -18.36
N SER A 299 26.29 18.64 -17.47
CA SER A 299 27.12 19.78 -17.88
C SER A 299 28.48 19.28 -18.38
N VAL A 300 29.11 20.06 -19.27
CA VAL A 300 30.47 19.77 -19.76
C VAL A 300 31.44 19.73 -18.58
N GLY A 301 31.86 18.52 -18.17
CA GLY A 301 32.88 18.33 -17.14
C GLY A 301 32.37 18.09 -15.72
N THR A 302 31.06 17.92 -15.51
CA THR A 302 30.47 17.68 -14.17
C THR A 302 29.68 16.37 -14.11
N ILE A 303 29.30 15.97 -12.90
CA ILE A 303 28.41 14.82 -12.67
C ILE A 303 26.98 15.31 -12.94
N ALA A 304 26.08 14.43 -13.38
CA ALA A 304 24.68 14.78 -13.55
C ALA A 304 24.00 14.99 -12.18
N SER A 305 23.13 16.00 -12.07
CA SER A 305 22.27 16.22 -10.90
C SER A 305 21.11 15.23 -10.88
N ASP A 306 21.43 13.94 -10.75
CA ASP A 306 20.48 12.84 -10.78
C ASP A 306 19.49 12.90 -9.61
N GLY A 307 18.25 12.50 -9.87
CA GLY A 307 17.27 12.27 -8.83
C GLY A 307 17.61 11.05 -7.98
N GLY A 308 17.10 11.01 -6.76
CA GLY A 308 17.25 9.85 -5.87
C GLY A 308 16.23 8.76 -6.17
N ASP A 309 16.66 7.50 -6.04
CA ASP A 309 15.79 6.32 -6.14
C ASP A 309 14.73 6.28 -5.03
N GLY A 310 13.54 5.78 -5.34
CA GLY A 310 12.49 5.53 -4.36
C GLY A 310 12.77 4.26 -3.54
N SER A 311 12.23 4.21 -2.32
CA SER A 311 12.36 3.00 -1.49
C SER A 311 11.58 1.81 -2.04
N VAL A 312 11.94 0.61 -1.60
CA VAL A 312 11.08 -0.56 -1.76
C VAL A 312 9.80 -0.40 -0.94
N GLY A 313 8.77 -1.12 -1.36
CA GLY A 313 7.50 -1.24 -0.65
C GLY A 313 7.45 -2.46 0.26
N ARG A 314 6.26 -3.06 0.38
CA ARG A 314 6.03 -4.16 1.33
C ARG A 314 5.12 -5.22 0.73
N ILE A 315 5.44 -6.47 1.02
CA ILE A 315 4.68 -7.63 0.57
C ILE A 315 4.39 -8.47 1.80
N ARG A 316 3.12 -8.80 2.01
CA ARG A 316 2.67 -9.71 3.06
C ARG A 316 1.86 -10.84 2.44
N ILE A 317 2.13 -12.05 2.89
CA ILE A 317 1.44 -13.25 2.46
C ILE A 317 1.02 -14.00 3.71
N ASP A 318 -0.28 -14.11 3.91
CA ASP A 318 -0.86 -14.93 4.95
C ASP A 318 -1.62 -16.08 4.27
N ASP A 319 -1.32 -17.32 4.63
CA ASP A 319 -2.07 -18.51 4.20
C ASP A 319 -2.35 -19.47 5.38
N GLN A 320 -2.96 -20.62 5.10
CA GLN A 320 -3.46 -21.52 6.13
C GLN A 320 -2.36 -22.05 7.08
N ASP A 321 -1.16 -22.31 6.56
CA ASP A 321 -0.05 -22.88 7.32
C ASP A 321 1.11 -21.90 7.55
N GLY A 322 0.98 -20.67 7.04
CA GLY A 322 1.95 -19.59 7.12
C GLY A 322 3.12 -19.73 6.15
N ASN A 323 3.05 -20.61 5.14
CA ASN A 323 4.10 -20.81 4.15
C ASN A 323 3.54 -20.89 2.73
N TRP A 324 3.85 -19.89 1.90
CA TRP A 324 3.53 -19.96 0.48
C TRP A 324 4.48 -20.90 -0.27
N SER A 325 4.04 -21.42 -1.43
CA SER A 325 4.82 -22.36 -2.26
C SER A 325 4.97 -21.88 -3.70
N GLY A 326 5.82 -22.56 -4.48
CA GLY A 326 6.00 -22.30 -5.91
C GLY A 326 7.44 -21.91 -6.29
N ALA A 327 7.70 -21.82 -7.59
CA ALA A 327 9.03 -21.52 -8.15
C ALA A 327 9.22 -20.04 -8.53
N GLY A 328 8.25 -19.19 -8.18
CA GLY A 328 8.23 -17.78 -8.51
C GLY A 328 9.18 -16.91 -7.68
N THR A 329 9.08 -15.60 -7.87
CA THR A 329 9.91 -14.60 -7.15
C THR A 329 9.05 -13.59 -6.42
N VAL A 330 9.55 -13.11 -5.27
CA VAL A 330 8.91 -12.09 -4.44
C VAL A 330 9.95 -11.04 -4.08
N ASN A 331 9.74 -9.79 -4.48
CA ASN A 331 10.70 -8.69 -4.27
C ASN A 331 10.01 -7.36 -3.91
N PRO A 332 10.20 -6.80 -2.70
CA PRO A 332 11.06 -7.29 -1.61
C PRO A 332 10.59 -8.62 -1.02
N ALA A 333 11.40 -9.25 -0.16
CA ALA A 333 10.98 -10.47 0.52
C ALA A 333 9.66 -10.25 1.28
N ALA A 334 8.76 -11.22 1.22
CA ALA A 334 7.48 -11.13 1.91
C ALA A 334 7.65 -11.30 3.43
N TYR A 335 6.79 -10.63 4.19
CA TYR A 335 6.47 -11.05 5.53
C TYR A 335 5.42 -12.16 5.46
N GLU A 336 5.68 -13.27 6.15
CA GLU A 336 4.82 -14.45 6.16
C GLU A 336 4.20 -14.61 7.55
N ALA A 337 2.91 -14.89 7.58
CA ALA A 337 2.20 -15.21 8.80
C ALA A 337 1.12 -16.27 8.54
N ILE A 338 0.80 -17.04 9.56
CA ILE A 338 -0.37 -17.92 9.51
C ILE A 338 -1.61 -17.02 9.50
N VAL A 339 -2.55 -17.26 8.58
CA VAL A 339 -3.89 -16.68 8.69
C VAL A 339 -4.46 -17.17 10.00
N ASP A 340 -4.64 -16.23 10.93
CA ASP A 340 -5.24 -16.51 12.22
C ASP A 340 -6.72 -16.89 12.02
N SER A 341 -6.96 -18.13 11.55
CA SER A 341 -8.25 -18.78 11.63
C SER A 341 -8.61 -19.11 13.08
N ASP A 342 -7.65 -18.94 14.00
CA ASP A 342 -7.58 -19.51 15.33
C ASP A 342 -7.36 -18.44 16.43
N SER A 343 -8.28 -17.49 16.50
CA SER A 343 -8.84 -17.17 17.83
C SER A 343 -9.99 -18.11 18.21
N VAL A 344 -10.12 -19.24 17.51
CA VAL A 344 -10.55 -20.48 18.13
C VAL A 344 -9.45 -20.86 19.14
N THR A 345 -9.56 -20.31 20.35
CA THR A 345 -9.25 -21.13 21.51
C THR A 345 -10.08 -22.40 21.30
N GLN A 346 -9.43 -23.46 20.84
CA GLN A 346 -10.00 -24.78 20.88
C GLN A 346 -10.35 -24.94 22.35
N ILE A 347 -11.63 -24.74 22.68
CA ILE A 347 -12.18 -25.26 23.91
C ILE A 347 -12.12 -26.76 23.64
N ASP A 348 -10.96 -27.35 23.89
CA ASP A 348 -10.80 -28.77 24.06
C ASP A 348 -11.71 -29.09 25.24
N SER A 349 -12.98 -29.31 24.90
CA SER A 349 -13.95 -29.81 25.84
C SER A 349 -13.54 -31.25 26.04
N GLY A 350 -12.48 -31.44 26.85
CA GLY A 350 -12.16 -32.65 27.57
C GLY A 350 -13.27 -32.97 28.56
N ILE A 351 -14.52 -32.95 28.12
CA ILE A 351 -15.64 -33.66 28.71
C ILE A 351 -15.46 -35.13 28.30
N SER A 352 -14.34 -35.72 28.75
CA SER A 352 -14.44 -37.03 29.36
C SER A 352 -15.27 -36.80 30.62
N CYS A 353 -16.32 -37.57 30.84
CA CYS A 353 -17.16 -37.48 32.02
C CYS A 353 -16.31 -37.63 33.30
N GLY A 354 -15.80 -36.51 33.83
CA GLY A 354 -14.85 -36.49 34.94
C GLY A 354 -14.61 -35.04 35.38
N SER A 355 -14.67 -34.82 36.69
CA SER A 355 -14.73 -33.52 37.38
C SER A 355 -13.76 -32.43 36.87
N ILE A 356 -14.29 -31.23 36.66
CA ILE A 356 -13.54 -30.00 36.37
C ILE A 356 -12.78 -29.53 37.62
N ALA A 357 -11.45 -29.48 37.55
CA ALA A 357 -10.60 -28.75 38.48
C ALA A 357 -10.08 -27.47 37.78
N LEU A 358 -10.61 -26.31 38.18
CA LEU A 358 -10.23 -25.01 37.64
C LEU A 358 -8.96 -24.49 38.31
N ILE A 359 -7.86 -24.46 37.57
CA ILE A 359 -6.61 -23.78 37.95
C ILE A 359 -6.31 -22.73 36.87
N ASP A 360 -6.94 -21.56 36.99
CA ASP A 360 -6.19 -20.28 37.01
C ASP A 360 -7.11 -19.10 37.42
N LYS A 361 -6.61 -18.21 38.29
CA LYS A 361 -7.46 -17.40 39.20
C LYS A 361 -7.88 -16.02 38.70
N LYS A 362 -7.39 -15.52 37.55
CA LYS A 362 -7.63 -14.11 37.15
C LYS A 362 -8.39 -13.85 35.84
N GLN A 363 -8.31 -14.70 34.81
CA GLN A 363 -9.13 -14.51 33.60
C GLN A 363 -10.50 -15.21 33.67
N ASN A 364 -10.65 -16.19 34.56
CA ASN A 364 -11.91 -16.90 34.76
C ASN A 364 -13.00 -16.07 35.46
N THR A 365 -12.68 -14.99 36.16
CA THR A 365 -13.68 -14.26 36.95
C THR A 365 -14.69 -13.53 36.07
N ILE A 366 -14.27 -12.94 34.96
CA ILE A 366 -15.20 -12.24 34.04
C ILE A 366 -16.11 -13.24 33.33
N PHE A 367 -15.56 -14.35 32.81
CA PHE A 367 -16.34 -15.35 32.10
C PHE A 367 -17.32 -16.08 33.03
N THR A 368 -16.88 -16.43 34.26
CA THR A 368 -17.74 -17.05 35.28
C THR A 368 -18.81 -16.08 35.77
N LEU A 369 -18.51 -14.78 35.87
CA LEU A 369 -19.49 -13.77 36.25
C LEU A 369 -20.51 -13.52 35.14
N LEU A 370 -20.10 -13.53 33.86
CA LEU A 370 -21.01 -13.41 32.72
C LEU A 370 -21.94 -14.64 32.63
N LEU A 371 -21.40 -15.85 32.74
CA LEU A 371 -22.19 -17.08 32.82
C LEU A 371 -23.10 -17.10 34.05
N GLY A 372 -22.63 -16.61 35.19
CA GLY A 372 -23.40 -16.45 36.42
C GLY A 372 -24.58 -15.50 36.27
N VAL A 373 -24.37 -14.34 35.63
CA VAL A 373 -25.44 -13.37 35.35
C VAL A 373 -26.47 -13.97 34.39
N ILE A 374 -26.02 -14.62 33.31
CA ILE A 374 -26.91 -15.27 32.33
C ILE A 374 -27.75 -16.37 33.00
N SER A 375 -27.14 -17.19 33.86
CA SER A 375 -27.85 -18.27 34.56
C SER A 375 -28.80 -17.77 35.65
N VAL A 376 -28.44 -16.72 36.41
CA VAL A 376 -29.35 -16.08 37.39
C VAL A 376 -30.54 -15.42 36.70
N SER A 377 -30.33 -14.71 35.59
CA SER A 377 -31.41 -14.15 34.78
C SER A 377 -32.34 -15.25 34.24
N PHE A 378 -31.79 -16.41 33.88
CA PHE A 378 -32.56 -17.58 33.45
C PHE A 378 -33.44 -18.16 34.57
N ILE A 379 -32.87 -18.34 35.76
CA ILE A 379 -33.56 -18.89 36.94
C ILE A 379 -34.65 -17.93 37.40
N MET A 380 -34.37 -16.62 37.45
CA MET A 380 -35.38 -15.62 37.85
C MET A 380 -36.53 -15.53 36.84
N GLY A 381 -36.24 -15.64 35.54
CA GLY A 381 -37.28 -15.72 34.50
C GLY A 381 -38.17 -16.96 34.65
N PHE A 382 -37.58 -18.11 35.01
CA PHE A 382 -38.29 -19.36 35.24
C PHE A 382 -39.17 -19.30 36.50
N LEU A 383 -38.64 -18.78 37.62
CA LEU A 383 -39.37 -18.65 38.89
C LEU A 383 -40.57 -17.70 38.79
N LYS A 384 -40.46 -16.60 38.02
CA LYS A 384 -41.61 -15.71 37.75
C LYS A 384 -42.74 -16.43 37.01
N LYS A 385 -42.41 -17.36 36.11
CA LYS A 385 -43.41 -18.10 35.33
C LYS A 385 -44.15 -19.15 36.16
N LEU A 386 -43.50 -19.71 37.18
CA LEU A 386 -44.11 -20.68 38.10
C LEU A 386 -45.10 -20.04 39.08
N LYS A 387 -44.94 -18.76 39.43
CA LYS A 387 -45.87 -18.04 40.33
C LYS A 387 -47.18 -17.57 39.66
N GLY A 388 -47.37 -17.79 38.35
CA GLY A 388 -48.40 -17.10 37.56
C GLY A 388 -49.69 -17.85 37.24
N LYS A 389 -49.97 -19.05 37.78
CA LYS A 389 -51.28 -19.70 37.58
C LYS A 389 -52.14 -19.58 38.84
N PRO A 390 -53.00 -18.56 38.97
CA PRO A 390 -54.08 -18.61 39.95
C PRO A 390 -54.99 -19.79 39.59
N GLN A 391 -55.24 -20.68 40.56
CA GLN A 391 -56.29 -21.68 40.44
C GLN A 391 -57.63 -20.95 40.52
N THR A 392 -58.29 -20.80 39.38
CA THR A 392 -59.72 -20.47 39.32
C THR A 392 -60.50 -21.75 39.59
N ASN A 393 -61.14 -21.80 40.76
CA ASN A 393 -62.26 -22.71 41.04
C ASN A 393 -63.54 -22.16 40.42
#